data_AF-B5VPF4-F1
#
_entry.id   AF-B5VPF4-F1
#
_cell.length_a   1.000
_cell.length_b   1.000
_cell.length_c   1.000
_cell.angle_alpha   90.00
_cell.angle_beta   90.00
_cell.angle_gamma   90.00
#
_symmetry.space_group_name_H-M   'P 1'
#
loop_
_entity.id
_entity.type
_entity.pdbx_description
1 polymer ?
#
loop_
_entity_poly.entity_id
_entity_poly.type
_entity_poly.pdbx_seq_one_letter_code
_entity_poly.pdbx_strand_id
1 'polypeptide(L)'
;MTIPGRFMTNDKGTFGEYTASTRWPIIIQNAIDDLSKHQETEKSNGTKFEQGEVIKKELKEFRQEIIDRVPLRPFTEEEIKIANVPLSFNEYLKKHPEVNWGAVEWLFSEVYLYRRVNVLFQRQCEWAKFDIFNRLKQSTFESSFYGVVELALRYENLLPQLREMKQNPGNEIDDILKVLFKEFIEISLWGNATDLSLLTNATL
;
A
#
# COMPACT_ATOMS: atom_id res chain seq x y z
N MET A 1 21.85 -21.14 -17.98
CA MET A 1 21.36 -20.10 -17.05
C MET A 1 19.86 -20.02 -17.24
N THR A 2 19.05 -20.45 -16.27
CA THR A 2 17.61 -20.77 -16.46
C THR A 2 16.69 -20.06 -15.45
N ILE A 3 17.12 -18.93 -14.88
CA ILE A 3 16.25 -18.12 -14.02
C ILE A 3 15.41 -17.22 -14.92
N PRO A 4 14.06 -17.31 -14.87
CA PRO A 4 13.20 -16.40 -15.62
C PRO A 4 13.45 -14.95 -15.23
N GLY A 5 13.31 -14.04 -16.21
CA GLY A 5 13.31 -12.61 -15.95
C GLY A 5 12.11 -12.19 -15.09
N ARG A 6 12.14 -10.94 -14.61
CA ARG A 6 10.99 -10.35 -13.91
C ARG A 6 9.95 -9.87 -14.92
N PHE A 7 8.71 -9.72 -14.46
CA PHE A 7 7.69 -9.01 -15.22
C PHE A 7 8.09 -7.54 -15.43
N MET A 8 7.92 -7.08 -16.65
CA MET A 8 8.22 -5.74 -17.11
C MET A 8 6.93 -4.94 -17.31
N THR A 9 7.02 -3.61 -17.23
CA THR A 9 5.88 -2.72 -17.50
C THR A 9 5.41 -2.71 -18.96
N ASN A 10 6.17 -3.32 -19.87
CA ASN A 10 5.81 -3.51 -21.28
C ASN A 10 5.48 -4.96 -21.68
N ASP A 11 5.40 -5.90 -20.72
CA ASP A 11 5.00 -7.27 -21.04
C ASP A 11 3.53 -7.28 -21.49
N LYS A 12 3.33 -7.45 -22.80
CA LYS A 12 2.03 -7.29 -23.45
C LYS A 12 0.97 -8.23 -22.88
N GLY A 13 -0.18 -7.64 -22.54
CA GLY A 13 -1.34 -8.39 -22.04
C GLY A 13 -1.21 -8.84 -20.59
N THR A 14 -0.16 -8.41 -19.87
CA THR A 14 -0.01 -8.69 -18.45
C THR A 14 -0.75 -7.66 -17.59
N PHE A 15 -1.13 -8.06 -16.38
CA PHE A 15 -1.66 -7.12 -15.39
C PHE A 15 -0.61 -6.09 -14.93
N GLY A 16 0.68 -6.41 -15.05
CA GLY A 16 1.78 -5.48 -14.80
C GLY A 16 1.77 -4.30 -15.78
N GLU A 17 1.62 -4.58 -17.08
CA GLU A 17 1.45 -3.54 -18.11
C GLU A 17 0.24 -2.64 -17.80
N TYR A 18 -0.93 -3.24 -17.54
CA TYR A 18 -2.14 -2.50 -17.19
C TYR A 18 -1.98 -1.66 -15.91
N THR A 19 -1.34 -2.22 -14.89
CA THR A 19 -1.07 -1.51 -13.62
C THR A 19 -0.22 -0.28 -13.88
N ALA A 20 0.87 -0.43 -14.64
CA ALA A 20 1.78 0.65 -14.94
C ALA A 20 1.14 1.76 -15.79
N SER A 21 0.42 1.40 -16.86
CA SER A 21 -0.15 2.36 -17.80
C SER A 21 -1.42 3.04 -17.31
N THR A 22 -2.19 2.38 -16.45
CA THR A 22 -3.55 2.82 -16.11
C THR A 22 -3.73 3.05 -14.61
N ARG A 23 -3.31 2.10 -13.76
CA ARG A 23 -3.59 2.19 -12.31
C ARG A 23 -2.69 3.20 -11.61
N TRP A 24 -1.40 3.26 -11.93
CA TRP A 24 -0.50 4.23 -11.31
C TRP A 24 -0.92 5.69 -11.52
N PRO A 25 -1.27 6.15 -12.74
CA PRO A 25 -1.80 7.51 -12.91
C PRO A 25 -3.08 7.80 -12.12
N ILE A 26 -3.95 6.79 -11.92
CA ILE A 26 -5.16 6.93 -11.09
C ILE A 26 -4.78 7.05 -9.61
N ILE A 27 -3.84 6.24 -9.13
CA ILE A 27 -3.36 6.31 -7.73
C ILE A 27 -2.78 7.70 -7.43
N ILE A 28 -1.95 8.26 -8.33
CA ILE A 28 -1.39 9.59 -8.12
C ILE A 28 -2.48 10.67 -8.19
N GLN A 29 -3.46 10.54 -9.09
CA GLN A 29 -4.60 11.47 -9.12
C GLN A 29 -5.41 11.44 -7.82
N ASN A 30 -5.73 10.24 -7.31
CA ASN A 30 -6.44 10.09 -6.04
C ASN A 30 -5.66 10.72 -4.87
N ALA A 31 -4.33 10.64 -4.87
CA ALA A 31 -3.50 11.32 -3.89
C ALA A 31 -3.58 12.85 -4.01
N ILE A 32 -3.63 13.41 -5.22
CA ILE A 32 -3.83 14.86 -5.43
C ILE A 32 -5.21 15.29 -4.90
N ASP A 33 -6.24 14.48 -5.18
CA ASP A 33 -7.62 14.77 -4.78
C ASP A 33 -7.78 14.69 -3.26
N ASP A 34 -7.19 13.68 -2.61
CA ASP A 34 -7.25 13.53 -1.16
C ASP A 34 -6.40 14.58 -0.42
N LEU A 35 -5.29 15.03 -1.00
CA LEU A 35 -4.53 16.18 -0.48
C LEU A 35 -5.37 17.46 -0.54
N SER A 36 -6.12 17.66 -1.63
CA SER A 36 -7.03 18.82 -1.78
C SER A 36 -8.15 18.77 -0.74
N LYS A 37 -8.79 17.62 -0.55
CA LYS A 37 -9.78 17.43 0.52
C LYS A 37 -9.22 17.68 1.92
N HIS A 38 -7.96 17.31 2.18
CA HIS A 38 -7.34 17.62 3.47
C HIS A 38 -7.15 19.13 3.64
N GLN A 39 -6.70 19.84 2.61
CA GLN A 39 -6.54 21.29 2.68
C GLN A 39 -7.86 22.06 2.87
N GLU A 40 -8.98 21.54 2.37
CA GLU A 40 -10.32 22.12 2.64
C GLU A 40 -10.68 22.13 4.13
N THR A 41 -10.07 21.26 4.93
CA THR A 41 -10.30 21.20 6.39
C THR A 41 -9.38 22.12 7.20
N GLU A 42 -8.46 22.82 6.52
CA GLU A 42 -7.39 23.61 7.13
C GLU A 42 -7.49 25.08 6.68
N LYS A 43 -6.72 25.96 7.33
CA LYS A 43 -6.62 27.37 6.91
C LYS A 43 -5.99 27.47 5.51
N SER A 44 -6.57 28.29 4.64
CA SER A 44 -6.09 28.49 3.25
C SER A 44 -4.90 29.45 3.11
N ASN A 45 -4.02 29.51 4.12
CA ASN A 45 -2.84 30.38 4.13
C ASN A 45 -1.71 29.85 5.01
N GLY A 46 -0.52 30.44 4.83
CA GLY A 46 0.67 30.11 5.60
C GLY A 46 1.40 28.85 5.12
N THR A 47 2.50 28.54 5.81
CA THR A 47 3.50 27.57 5.37
C THR A 47 2.92 26.18 5.05
N LYS A 48 2.04 25.64 5.89
CA LYS A 48 1.42 24.31 5.65
C LYS A 48 0.60 24.29 4.35
N PHE A 49 -0.21 25.32 4.10
CA PHE A 49 -1.02 25.41 2.89
C PHE A 49 -0.15 25.55 1.64
N GLU A 50 0.82 26.46 1.67
CA GLU A 50 1.76 26.69 0.54
C GLU A 50 2.58 25.43 0.21
N GLN A 51 3.10 24.74 1.23
CA GLN A 51 3.81 23.47 1.04
C GLN A 51 2.91 22.39 0.44
N GLY A 52 1.63 22.35 0.84
CA GLY A 52 0.65 21.42 0.29
C GLY A 52 0.36 21.69 -1.19
N GLU A 53 0.24 22.96 -1.60
CA GLU A 53 0.07 23.33 -3.00
C GLU A 53 1.30 22.98 -3.85
N VAL A 54 2.51 23.15 -3.30
CA VAL A 54 3.74 22.68 -3.94
C VAL A 54 3.71 21.15 -4.13
N ILE A 55 3.36 20.38 -3.10
CA ILE A 55 3.25 18.91 -3.22
C ILE A 55 2.22 18.53 -4.30
N LYS A 56 1.04 19.18 -4.36
CA LYS A 56 0.03 18.91 -5.39
C LYS A 56 0.56 19.14 -6.79
N LYS A 57 1.30 20.24 -7.00
CA LYS A 57 1.92 20.55 -8.29
C LYS A 57 2.94 19.48 -8.68
N GLU A 58 3.83 19.11 -7.78
CA GLU A 58 4.86 18.09 -8.02
C GLU A 58 4.25 16.69 -8.26
N LEU A 59 3.16 16.33 -7.57
CA LEU A 59 2.42 15.09 -7.82
C LEU A 59 1.78 15.09 -9.22
N LYS A 60 1.25 16.24 -9.67
CA LYS A 60 0.69 16.37 -11.02
C LYS A 60 1.77 16.19 -12.09
N GLU A 61 2.94 16.80 -11.90
CA GLU A 61 4.09 16.63 -12.78
C GLU A 61 4.59 15.18 -12.77
N PHE A 62 4.70 14.57 -11.59
CA PHE A 62 5.08 13.17 -11.44
C PHE A 62 4.10 12.19 -12.10
N ARG A 63 2.80 12.46 -12.01
CA ARG A 63 1.79 11.70 -12.76
C ARG A 63 2.02 11.79 -14.26
N GLN A 64 2.37 12.97 -14.76
CA GLN A 64 2.64 13.19 -16.17
C GLN A 64 3.94 12.48 -16.60
N GLU A 65 5.00 12.49 -15.78
CA GLU A 65 6.23 11.71 -16.00
C GLU A 65 5.91 10.21 -16.27
N ILE A 66 5.00 9.62 -15.49
CA ILE A 66 4.57 8.23 -15.65
C ILE A 66 3.85 8.03 -16.99
N ILE A 67 2.91 8.93 -17.32
CA ILE A 67 2.12 8.88 -18.56
C ILE A 67 3.02 9.02 -19.80
N ASP A 68 3.95 9.97 -19.76
CA ASP A 68 4.87 10.28 -20.85
C ASP A 68 6.00 9.26 -20.98
N ARG A 69 6.04 8.28 -20.06
CA ARG A 69 7.04 7.20 -20.03
C ARG A 69 8.46 7.75 -19.99
N VAL A 70 8.70 8.76 -19.15
CA VAL A 70 10.03 9.36 -19.02
C VAL A 70 11.02 8.41 -18.35
N PRO A 71 12.34 8.59 -18.57
CA PRO A 71 13.38 7.85 -17.83
C PRO A 71 13.26 8.04 -16.31
N LEU A 72 13.51 6.97 -15.55
CA LEU A 72 13.51 7.04 -14.09
C LEU A 72 14.81 7.72 -13.61
N ARG A 73 14.67 8.91 -13.01
CA ARG A 73 15.83 9.66 -12.49
C ARG A 73 16.38 9.08 -11.17
N PRO A 74 17.69 9.17 -10.91
CA PRO A 74 18.24 8.96 -9.58
C PRO A 74 17.66 9.95 -8.55
N PHE A 75 17.68 9.55 -7.28
CA PHE A 75 17.47 10.47 -6.17
C PHE A 75 18.72 11.33 -5.97
N THR A 76 18.55 12.63 -5.72
CA THR A 76 19.68 13.53 -5.45
C THR A 76 20.25 13.28 -4.06
N GLU A 77 21.47 13.72 -3.79
CA GLU A 77 22.07 13.62 -2.44
C GLU A 77 21.21 14.30 -1.37
N GLU A 78 20.58 15.43 -1.72
CA GLU A 78 19.68 16.14 -0.84
C GLU A 78 18.40 15.33 -0.55
N GLU A 79 17.78 14.70 -1.55
CA GLU A 79 16.62 13.81 -1.34
C GLU A 79 17.00 12.61 -0.46
N ILE A 80 18.16 12.00 -0.71
CA ILE A 80 18.67 10.88 0.08
C ILE A 80 18.82 11.28 1.55
N LYS A 81 19.39 12.46 1.81
CA LYS A 81 19.62 12.94 3.17
C LYS A 81 18.33 13.33 3.89
N ILE A 82 17.46 14.12 3.24
CA ILE A 82 16.25 14.67 3.88
C ILE A 82 15.18 13.60 4.07
N ALA A 83 14.97 12.74 3.07
CA ALA A 83 13.91 11.73 3.08
C ALA A 83 14.42 10.31 3.44
N ASN A 84 15.66 10.21 3.91
CA ASN A 84 16.32 8.95 4.27
C ASN A 84 16.14 7.86 3.20
N VAL A 85 16.39 8.22 1.93
CA VAL A 85 16.19 7.29 0.81
C VAL A 85 17.31 6.24 0.83
N PRO A 86 17.00 4.92 0.82
CA PRO A 86 18.02 3.89 0.68
C PRO A 86 18.82 4.03 -0.61
N LEU A 87 20.14 3.84 -0.54
CA LEU A 87 21.03 3.97 -1.71
C LEU A 87 20.76 2.92 -2.80
N SER A 88 20.02 1.85 -2.47
CA SER A 88 19.69 0.75 -3.37
C SER A 88 18.97 1.20 -4.65
N PHE A 89 18.18 2.27 -4.61
CA PHE A 89 17.50 2.80 -5.79
C PHE A 89 18.49 3.33 -6.83
N ASN A 90 19.45 4.14 -6.40
CA ASN A 90 20.44 4.71 -7.31
C ASN A 90 21.40 3.63 -7.81
N GLU A 91 21.77 2.65 -6.98
CA GLU A 91 22.57 1.51 -7.43
C GLU A 91 21.84 0.64 -8.46
N TYR A 92 20.51 0.48 -8.33
CA TYR A 92 19.71 -0.16 -9.36
C TYR A 92 19.72 0.66 -10.66
N LEU A 93 19.46 1.97 -10.60
CA LEU A 93 19.38 2.82 -11.79
C LEU A 93 20.72 2.93 -12.53
N LYS A 94 21.85 2.91 -11.80
CA LYS A 94 23.20 2.82 -12.42
C LYS A 94 23.39 1.54 -13.23
N LYS A 95 22.82 0.42 -12.78
CA LYS A 95 22.88 -0.87 -13.48
C LYS A 95 21.89 -0.97 -14.65
N HIS A 96 20.92 -0.04 -14.72
CA HIS A 96 19.85 -0.04 -15.71
C HIS A 96 19.66 1.37 -16.30
N PRO A 97 20.65 1.91 -17.04
CA PRO A 97 20.74 3.34 -17.37
C PRO A 97 19.63 3.87 -18.29
N GLU A 98 18.90 3.00 -18.99
CA GLU A 98 17.89 3.38 -20.00
C GLU A 98 16.45 3.07 -19.58
N VAL A 99 16.22 2.67 -18.32
CA VAL A 99 14.86 2.33 -17.86
C VAL A 99 13.98 3.56 -17.77
N ASN A 100 12.76 3.41 -18.26
CA ASN A 100 11.71 4.42 -18.22
C ASN A 100 10.40 3.76 -17.80
N TRP A 101 9.38 4.54 -17.42
CA TRP A 101 8.13 3.98 -16.90
C TRP A 101 7.45 3.02 -17.89
N GLY A 102 7.69 3.19 -19.19
CA GLY A 102 7.18 2.31 -20.23
C GLY A 102 7.94 1.00 -20.41
N ALA A 103 9.16 0.86 -19.89
CA ALA A 103 9.98 -0.34 -20.02
C ALA A 103 10.95 -0.48 -18.84
N VAL A 104 10.44 -1.00 -17.72
CA VAL A 104 11.20 -1.21 -16.48
C VAL A 104 10.62 -2.42 -15.73
N GLU A 105 11.40 -3.06 -14.86
CA GLU A 105 10.90 -4.12 -13.99
C GLU A 105 9.74 -3.58 -13.14
N TRP A 106 8.61 -4.29 -13.13
CA TRP A 106 7.40 -3.86 -12.43
C TRP A 106 7.64 -3.68 -10.93
N LEU A 107 8.28 -4.66 -10.27
CA LEU A 107 8.56 -4.61 -8.83
C LEU A 107 9.40 -3.39 -8.44
N PHE A 108 10.48 -3.12 -9.17
CA PHE A 108 11.36 -1.98 -8.85
C PHE A 108 10.62 -0.65 -9.00
N SER A 109 9.94 -0.49 -10.14
CA SER A 109 9.29 0.76 -10.50
C SER A 109 8.11 1.10 -9.60
N GLU A 110 7.34 0.12 -9.14
CA GLU A 110 6.25 0.34 -8.19
C GLU A 110 6.75 0.77 -6.81
N VAL A 111 7.84 0.15 -6.32
CA VAL A 111 8.48 0.57 -5.06
C VAL A 111 9.11 1.96 -5.20
N TYR A 112 9.73 2.26 -6.35
CA TYR A 112 10.29 3.57 -6.67
C TYR A 112 9.19 4.65 -6.74
N LEU A 113 8.00 4.33 -7.27
CA LEU A 113 6.85 5.24 -7.33
C LEU A 113 6.48 5.76 -5.94
N TYR A 114 6.25 4.85 -4.98
CA TYR A 114 5.91 5.26 -3.60
C TYR A 114 7.07 5.98 -2.92
N ARG A 115 8.33 5.65 -3.24
CA ARG A 115 9.49 6.38 -2.72
C ARG A 115 9.53 7.82 -3.25
N ARG A 116 9.27 8.06 -4.54
CA ARG A 116 9.17 9.40 -5.13
C ARG A 116 8.07 10.21 -4.46
N VAL A 117 6.88 9.64 -4.28
CA VAL A 117 5.78 10.28 -3.55
C VAL A 117 6.22 10.66 -2.13
N ASN A 118 6.77 9.72 -1.36
CA ASN A 118 7.20 9.98 0.01
C ASN A 118 8.26 11.09 0.11
N VAL A 119 9.20 11.18 -0.85
CA VAL A 119 10.22 12.26 -0.87
C VAL A 119 9.58 13.64 -0.95
N LEU A 120 8.49 13.81 -1.72
CA LEU A 120 7.77 15.08 -1.81
C LEU A 120 7.23 15.52 -0.44
N PHE A 121 6.68 14.59 0.33
CA PHE A 121 6.16 14.86 1.68
C PHE A 121 7.30 15.09 2.69
N GLN A 122 8.34 14.25 2.71
CA GLN A 122 9.48 14.39 3.64
C GLN A 122 10.23 15.72 3.47
N ARG A 123 10.26 16.29 2.27
CA ARG A 123 10.88 17.60 2.01
C ARG A 123 10.13 18.78 2.62
N GLN A 124 8.84 18.63 2.89
CA GLN A 124 8.01 19.70 3.43
C GLN A 124 7.81 19.51 4.93
N CYS A 125 8.32 20.44 5.75
CA CYS A 125 8.37 20.27 7.20
C CYS A 125 7.00 20.03 7.86
N GLU A 126 5.94 20.69 7.38
CA GLU A 126 4.57 20.55 7.93
C GLU A 126 3.87 19.25 7.47
N TRP A 127 4.46 18.56 6.50
CA TRP A 127 3.88 17.36 5.86
C TRP A 127 4.76 16.11 5.99
N ALA A 128 5.94 16.22 6.62
CA ALA A 128 6.92 15.14 6.69
C ALA A 128 6.42 13.87 7.39
N LYS A 129 5.33 13.95 8.16
CA LYS A 129 4.68 12.80 8.81
C LYS A 129 3.26 12.54 8.29
N PHE A 130 2.82 13.30 7.30
CA PHE A 130 1.50 13.13 6.71
C PHE A 130 1.46 11.86 5.86
N ASP A 131 0.49 10.99 6.14
CA ASP A 131 0.19 9.83 5.32
C ASP A 131 -0.93 10.15 4.35
N ILE A 132 -0.56 10.36 3.09
CA ILE A 132 -1.52 10.69 2.02
C ILE A 132 -2.56 9.60 1.78
N PHE A 133 -2.30 8.36 2.18
CA PHE A 133 -3.23 7.24 2.02
C PHE A 133 -4.11 7.01 3.26
N ASN A 134 -3.91 7.76 4.36
CA ASN A 134 -4.62 7.53 5.61
C ASN A 134 -6.13 7.70 5.47
N ARG A 135 -6.59 8.69 4.69
CA ARG A 135 -8.03 8.90 4.45
C ARG A 135 -8.68 7.65 3.86
N LEU A 136 -8.09 7.10 2.80
CA LEU A 136 -8.57 5.90 2.14
C LEU A 136 -8.50 4.66 3.05
N LYS A 137 -7.43 4.53 3.85
CA LYS A 137 -7.28 3.44 4.85
C LYS A 137 -8.43 3.49 5.85
N GLN A 138 -8.70 4.66 6.43
CA GLN A 138 -9.77 4.84 7.41
C GLN A 138 -11.15 4.54 6.81
N SER A 139 -11.47 5.08 5.63
CA SER A 139 -12.79 4.83 5.00
C SER A 139 -13.00 3.36 4.60
N THR A 140 -11.93 2.68 4.17
CA THR A 140 -11.99 1.25 3.82
C THR A 140 -12.16 0.36 5.07
N PHE A 141 -11.53 0.75 6.17
CA PHE A 141 -11.72 0.06 7.45
C PHE A 141 -13.12 0.32 8.03
N GLU A 142 -13.62 1.55 7.95
CA GLU A 142 -14.96 1.92 8.39
C GLU A 142 -16.04 1.12 7.65
N SER A 143 -15.89 0.91 6.34
CA SER A 143 -16.83 0.07 5.56
C SER A 143 -16.78 -1.42 5.94
N SER A 144 -15.80 -1.85 6.73
CA SER A 144 -15.63 -3.23 7.20
C SER A 144 -16.27 -3.48 8.57
N PHE A 145 -17.06 -2.53 9.10
CA PHE A 145 -17.62 -2.56 10.47
C PHE A 145 -18.25 -3.91 10.84
N TYR A 146 -19.12 -4.47 10.00
CA TYR A 146 -19.80 -5.73 10.31
C TYR A 146 -18.82 -6.90 10.50
N GLY A 147 -17.87 -7.07 9.57
CA GLY A 147 -16.87 -8.14 9.67
C GLY A 147 -15.94 -7.97 10.89
N VAL A 148 -15.63 -6.73 11.27
CA VAL A 148 -14.87 -6.44 12.49
C VAL A 148 -15.63 -6.87 13.74
N VAL A 149 -16.93 -6.55 13.82
CA VAL A 149 -17.78 -6.93 14.96
C VAL A 149 -17.92 -8.44 15.06
N GLU A 150 -18.21 -9.14 13.95
CA GLU A 150 -18.35 -10.60 13.95
C GLU A 150 -17.05 -11.30 14.41
N LEU A 151 -15.89 -10.87 13.91
CA LEU A 151 -14.60 -11.43 14.33
C LEU A 151 -14.29 -11.14 15.81
N ALA A 152 -14.68 -9.97 16.32
CA ALA A 152 -14.50 -9.62 17.73
C ALA A 152 -15.39 -10.48 18.64
N LEU A 153 -16.68 -10.62 18.30
CA LEU A 153 -17.62 -11.49 19.02
C LEU A 153 -17.16 -12.95 18.99
N ARG A 154 -16.70 -13.41 17.84
CA ARG A 154 -16.16 -14.76 17.69
C ARG A 154 -14.95 -14.98 18.58
N TYR A 155 -14.02 -14.03 18.62
CA TYR A 155 -12.85 -14.13 19.49
C TYR A 155 -13.24 -14.17 20.97
N GLU A 156 -14.19 -13.34 21.39
CA GLU A 156 -14.75 -13.37 22.75
C GLU A 156 -15.37 -14.73 23.08
N ASN A 157 -16.19 -15.26 22.17
CA ASN A 157 -16.89 -16.53 22.33
C ASN A 157 -15.96 -17.74 22.38
N LEU A 158 -14.82 -17.71 21.67
CA LEU A 158 -13.84 -18.80 21.61
C LEU A 158 -12.80 -18.73 22.74
N LEU A 159 -12.66 -17.59 23.42
CA LEU A 159 -11.58 -17.39 24.39
C LEU A 159 -11.59 -18.41 25.55
N PRO A 160 -12.73 -18.80 26.14
CA PRO A 160 -12.76 -19.85 27.17
C PRO A 160 -12.28 -21.21 26.65
N GLN A 161 -12.76 -21.63 25.48
CA GLN A 161 -12.46 -22.91 24.83
C GLN A 161 -10.98 -22.96 24.44
N LEU A 162 -10.43 -21.87 23.89
CA LEU A 162 -9.01 -21.77 23.58
C LEU A 162 -8.13 -21.90 24.83
N ARG A 163 -8.57 -21.36 25.98
CA ARG A 163 -7.85 -21.51 27.26
C ARG A 163 -7.91 -22.95 27.77
N GLU A 164 -9.06 -23.60 27.66
CA GLU A 164 -9.24 -25.00 28.05
C GLU A 164 -8.40 -25.94 27.18
N MET A 165 -8.47 -25.78 25.85
CA MET A 165 -7.69 -26.54 24.87
C MET A 165 -6.18 -26.42 25.11
N LYS A 166 -5.72 -25.24 25.55
CA LYS A 166 -4.31 -25.02 25.91
C LYS A 166 -3.90 -25.75 27.20
N GLN A 167 -4.81 -25.90 28.16
CA GLN A 167 -4.53 -26.53 29.45
C GLN A 167 -4.65 -28.05 29.40
N ASN A 168 -5.54 -28.59 28.57
CA ASN A 168 -5.83 -30.01 28.46
C ASN A 168 -5.66 -30.49 27.01
N PRO A 169 -4.42 -30.64 26.50
CA PRO A 169 -4.20 -31.10 25.13
C PRO A 169 -4.63 -32.57 24.97
N GLY A 170 -5.19 -32.91 23.80
CA GLY A 170 -5.63 -34.27 23.46
C GLY A 170 -6.07 -34.37 22.00
N ASN A 171 -6.12 -35.60 21.46
CA ASN A 171 -6.34 -35.83 20.02
C ASN A 171 -7.66 -35.24 19.49
N GLU A 172 -8.75 -35.27 20.26
CA GLU A 172 -10.04 -34.67 19.85
C GLU A 172 -9.99 -33.13 19.82
N ILE A 173 -9.16 -32.52 20.68
CA ILE A 173 -8.94 -31.06 20.72
C ILE A 173 -8.08 -30.61 19.54
N ASP A 174 -7.12 -31.44 19.12
CA ASP A 174 -6.26 -31.15 17.96
C ASP A 174 -7.08 -31.05 16.66
N ASP A 175 -8.11 -31.88 16.48
CA ASP A 175 -8.98 -31.80 15.31
C ASP A 175 -9.81 -30.50 15.29
N ILE A 176 -10.30 -30.04 16.45
CA ILE A 176 -11.03 -28.75 16.57
C ILE A 176 -10.08 -27.57 16.32
N LEU A 177 -8.89 -27.59 16.92
CA LEU A 177 -7.87 -26.55 16.70
C LEU A 177 -7.43 -26.48 15.24
N LYS A 178 -7.36 -27.61 14.54
CA LYS A 178 -7.07 -27.66 13.10
C LYS A 178 -8.17 -27.01 12.27
N VAL A 179 -9.44 -27.14 12.65
CA VAL A 179 -10.55 -26.43 11.99
C VAL A 179 -10.40 -24.93 12.21
N LEU A 180 -10.23 -24.48 13.46
CA LEU A 180 -10.04 -23.06 13.79
C LEU A 180 -8.81 -22.47 13.09
N PHE A 181 -7.70 -23.22 13.01
CA PHE A 181 -6.50 -22.78 12.32
C PHE A 181 -6.75 -22.52 10.84
N LYS A 182 -7.38 -23.47 10.12
CA LYS A 182 -7.72 -23.27 8.70
C LYS A 182 -8.59 -22.05 8.51
N GLU A 183 -9.59 -21.88 9.36
CA GLU A 183 -10.50 -20.75 9.29
C GLU A 183 -9.81 -19.41 9.53
N PHE A 184 -9.01 -19.26 10.59
CA PHE A 184 -8.25 -18.01 10.82
C PHE A 184 -7.23 -17.74 9.71
N ILE A 185 -6.63 -18.78 9.13
CA ILE A 185 -5.74 -18.65 7.97
C ILE A 185 -6.51 -18.19 6.73
N GLU A 186 -7.68 -18.77 6.45
CA GLU A 186 -8.53 -18.41 5.32
C GLU A 186 -9.04 -16.96 5.46
N ILE A 187 -9.51 -16.57 6.64
CA ILE A 187 -9.91 -15.19 6.94
C ILE A 187 -8.71 -14.23 6.76
N SER A 188 -7.54 -14.58 7.28
CA SER A 188 -6.33 -13.75 7.12
C SER A 188 -5.87 -13.65 5.66
N LEU A 189 -6.03 -14.71 4.87
CA LEU A 189 -5.66 -14.76 3.46
C LEU A 189 -6.53 -13.81 2.63
N TRP A 190 -7.85 -13.82 2.87
CA TRP A 190 -8.82 -13.04 2.10
C TRP A 190 -8.99 -11.62 2.62
N GLY A 191 -8.69 -11.35 3.89
CA GLY A 191 -8.78 -10.00 4.47
C GLY A 191 -10.18 -9.41 4.35
N ASN A 192 -10.29 -8.18 3.83
CA ASN A 192 -11.59 -7.53 3.61
C ASN A 192 -12.37 -8.06 2.39
N ALA A 193 -11.81 -9.02 1.63
CA ALA A 193 -12.51 -9.75 0.58
C ALA A 193 -13.13 -11.06 1.10
N THR A 194 -13.05 -11.34 2.41
CA THR A 194 -13.69 -12.50 3.03
C THR A 194 -15.20 -12.39 2.93
N ASP A 195 -15.86 -13.43 2.42
CA ASP A 195 -17.32 -13.49 2.33
C ASP A 195 -17.97 -13.51 3.72
N LEU A 196 -19.10 -12.81 3.89
CA LEU A 196 -19.80 -12.76 5.18
C LEU A 196 -20.22 -14.14 5.68
N SER A 197 -20.48 -15.12 4.81
CA SER A 197 -20.87 -16.47 5.22
C SER A 197 -19.82 -17.19 6.07
N LEU A 198 -18.53 -16.86 5.90
CA LEU A 198 -17.43 -17.35 6.73
C LEU A 198 -17.34 -16.61 8.08
N LEU A 199 -17.85 -15.38 8.14
CA LEU A 199 -17.77 -14.52 9.33
C LEU A 199 -18.98 -14.70 10.27
N THR A 200 -20.16 -15.00 9.73
CA THR A 200 -21.42 -15.11 10.49
C THR A 200 -21.57 -16.39 11.32
N ASN A 201 -20.64 -17.34 11.22
CA ASN A 201 -20.60 -18.52 12.07
C ASN A 201 -19.81 -18.20 13.36
N ALA A 202 -20.40 -17.39 14.24
CA ALA A 202 -19.73 -16.86 15.45
C ALA A 202 -19.70 -17.84 16.64
N THR A 203 -20.09 -19.11 16.45
CA THR A 203 -20.06 -20.18 17.45
C THR A 203 -19.50 -21.47 16.85
N LEU A 204 -18.97 -22.35 17.71
CA LEU A 204 -18.64 -23.74 17.35
C LEU A 204 -19.91 -24.55 17.04
#